data_AF-A0A919WSM2-F1
#
_entry.id   AF-A0A919WSM2-F1
#
_cell.length_a   1.000
_cell.length_b   1.000
_cell.length_c   1.000
_cell.angle_alpha   90.00
_cell.angle_beta   90.00
_cell.angle_gamma   90.00
#
_symmetry.space_group_name_H-M   'P 1'
#
loop_
_entity.id
_entity.type
_entity.pdbx_description
1 polymer ?
#
loop_
_entity_poly.entity_id
_entity_poly.type
_entity_poly.pdbx_seq_one_letter_code
_entity_poly.pdbx_strand_id
1 'polypeptide(L)'
;MLVAPCLHDLMQAKYEIENLNKTRPTLFHKFINIIQLTRQLHYKYQLMGAMIMDEDPSEFITNTHNDYVFSVYKAEIDKLKADHTFQILKQFLARNKEMSYGHICKLALGIHPSVLVGPTFVR
;
A
#
# COMPACT_ATOMS: atom_id res chain seq x y z
N MET A 1 -12.17 -10.99 -8.65
CA MET A 1 -11.98 -10.44 -10.01
C MET A 1 -11.30 -9.08 -9.83
N LEU A 2 -10.01 -8.94 -10.16
CA LEU A 2 -9.33 -7.64 -10.10
C LEU A 2 -9.76 -6.85 -11.34
N VAL A 3 -10.66 -5.88 -11.18
CA VAL A 3 -11.01 -4.96 -12.26
C VAL A 3 -9.79 -4.07 -12.50
N ALA A 4 -9.34 -3.94 -13.75
CA ALA A 4 -8.29 -3.00 -14.07
C ALA A 4 -8.80 -1.59 -13.69
N PRO A 5 -8.15 -0.89 -12.74
CA PRO A 5 -8.67 0.39 -12.28
C PRO A 5 -8.67 1.37 -13.45
N CYS A 6 -9.79 2.08 -13.63
CA CYS A 6 -9.85 3.07 -14.68
C CYS A 6 -9.02 4.30 -14.28
N LEU A 7 -8.62 5.12 -15.25
CA LEU A 7 -7.81 6.32 -14.98
C LEU A 7 -8.47 7.25 -13.94
N HIS A 8 -9.81 7.28 -13.91
CA HIS A 8 -10.58 8.06 -12.93
C HIS A 8 -10.31 7.59 -11.50
N ASP A 9 -10.37 6.28 -11.23
CA ASP A 9 -10.12 5.70 -9.90
C ASP A 9 -8.70 6.00 -9.42
N LEU A 10 -7.70 5.88 -10.32
CA LEU A 10 -6.31 6.19 -9.99
C LEU A 10 -6.08 7.69 -9.73
N MET A 11 -6.79 8.57 -10.44
CA MET A 11 -6.74 10.01 -10.19
C MET A 11 -7.40 10.38 -8.85
N GLN A 12 -8.54 9.76 -8.53
CA GLN A 12 -9.21 9.96 -7.25
C GLN A 12 -8.33 9.47 -6.08
N ALA A 13 -7.75 8.27 -6.20
CA ALA A 13 -6.82 7.75 -5.21
C ALA A 13 -5.60 8.66 -5.01
N LYS A 14 -5.06 9.22 -6.10
CA LYS A 14 -3.97 10.21 -6.02
C LYS A 14 -4.39 11.44 -5.22
N TYR A 15 -5.58 11.98 -5.48
CA TYR A 15 -6.09 13.14 -4.73
C TYR A 15 -6.25 12.82 -3.24
N GLU A 16 -6.79 11.64 -2.90
CA GLU A 16 -6.92 11.20 -1.51
C GLU A 16 -5.57 11.03 -0.82
N ILE A 17 -4.56 10.49 -1.52
CA ILE A 17 -3.17 10.37 -1.05
C ILE A 17 -2.55 11.75 -0.78
N GLU A 18 -2.72 12.70 -1.71
CA GLU A 18 -2.23 14.06 -1.53
C GLU A 18 -2.90 14.76 -0.35
N ASN A 19 -4.21 14.53 -0.16
CA ASN A 19 -4.93 15.04 0.99
C ASN A 19 -4.46 14.40 2.31
N LEU A 20 -4.17 13.10 2.31
CA LEU A 20 -3.59 12.41 3.48
C LEU A 20 -2.23 13.01 3.85
N ASN A 21 -1.37 13.29 2.86
CA ASN A 21 -0.08 13.94 3.08
C ASN A 21 -0.24 15.37 3.67
N LYS A 22 -1.20 16.16 3.16
CA LYS A 22 -1.47 17.52 3.64
C LYS A 22 -2.06 17.54 5.06
N THR A 23 -3.01 16.66 5.35
CA THR A 23 -3.74 16.65 6.62
C THR A 23 -3.00 15.92 7.72
N ARG A 24 -2.24 14.87 7.38
CA ARG A 24 -1.54 13.98 8.32
C ARG A 24 -0.15 13.60 7.79
N PRO A 25 0.78 14.57 7.65
CA PRO A 25 2.10 14.33 7.06
C PRO A 25 2.93 13.30 7.82
N THR A 26 2.78 13.22 9.14
CA THR A 26 3.49 12.24 9.99
C THR A 26 3.04 10.81 9.71
N LEU A 27 1.72 10.58 9.63
CA LEU A 27 1.15 9.28 9.27
C LEU A 27 1.54 8.89 7.84
N PHE A 28 1.46 9.84 6.90
CA PHE A 28 1.87 9.62 5.53
C PHE A 28 3.36 9.24 5.43
N HIS A 29 4.23 9.94 6.16
CA HIS A 29 5.65 9.61 6.19
C HIS A 29 5.93 8.21 6.74
N LYS A 30 5.25 7.80 7.82
CA LYS A 30 5.33 6.42 8.33
C LYS A 30 4.87 5.40 7.30
N PHE A 31 3.80 5.69 6.58
CA PHE A 31 3.33 4.83 5.49
C PHE A 31 4.37 4.71 4.36
N ILE A 32 4.99 5.82 3.94
CA ILE A 32 6.09 5.81 2.97
C ILE A 32 7.26 4.97 3.46
N ASN A 33 7.63 5.06 4.74
CA ASN A 33 8.72 4.27 5.30
C ASN A 33 8.43 2.76 5.20
N ILE A 34 7.19 2.34 5.48
CA ILE A 34 6.77 0.93 5.31
C ILE A 34 6.79 0.52 3.83
N ILE A 35 6.34 1.36 2.91
CA ILE A 35 6.41 1.08 1.47
C ILE A 35 7.87 0.88 1.02
N GLN A 36 8.77 1.77 1.47
CA GLN A 36 10.18 1.68 1.15
C GLN A 36 10.83 0.43 1.74
N LEU A 37 10.54 0.11 3.00
CA LEU A 37 11.02 -1.10 3.66
C LEU A 37 10.56 -2.37 2.92
N THR A 38 9.26 -2.43 2.57
CA THR A 38 8.69 -3.52 1.76
C THR A 38 9.47 -3.71 0.46
N ARG A 39 9.78 -2.60 -0.23
CA ARG A 39 10.54 -2.62 -1.49
C ARG A 39 11.99 -3.09 -1.30
N GLN A 40 12.68 -2.63 -0.24
CA GLN A 40 14.07 -3.02 0.04
C GLN A 40 14.20 -4.50 0.45
N LEU A 41 13.19 -5.03 1.14
CA LEU A 41 13.13 -6.45 1.50
C LEU A 41 12.60 -7.34 0.35
N HIS A 42 12.32 -6.76 -0.82
CA HIS A 42 11.73 -7.45 -1.97
C HIS A 42 10.41 -8.17 -1.68
N TYR A 43 9.66 -7.70 -0.67
CA TYR A 43 8.32 -8.21 -0.37
C TYR A 43 7.28 -7.66 -1.35
N LYS A 44 6.20 -8.43 -1.54
CA LYS A 44 5.07 -8.00 -2.37
C LYS A 44 4.24 -6.95 -1.63
N TYR A 45 3.76 -5.93 -2.34
CA TYR A 45 2.84 -4.94 -1.75
C TYR A 45 1.52 -5.55 -1.28
N GLN A 46 1.10 -6.69 -1.84
CA GLN A 46 -0.04 -7.46 -1.36
C GLN A 46 0.18 -7.99 0.06
N LEU A 47 1.37 -8.49 0.36
CA LEU A 47 1.74 -8.92 1.71
C LEU A 47 1.67 -7.75 2.70
N MET A 48 2.26 -6.61 2.32
CA MET A 48 2.19 -5.37 3.11
C MET A 48 0.76 -4.94 3.39
N GLY A 49 -0.07 -4.85 2.34
CA GLY A 49 -1.47 -4.46 2.45
C GLY A 49 -2.26 -5.40 3.35
N ALA A 50 -2.09 -6.72 3.19
CA ALA A 50 -2.75 -7.71 4.03
C ALA A 50 -2.37 -7.55 5.52
N MET A 51 -1.08 -7.39 5.82
CA MET A 51 -0.60 -7.20 7.20
C MET A 51 -1.11 -5.89 7.84
N ILE A 52 -1.20 -4.81 7.05
CA ILE A 52 -1.77 -3.54 7.49
C ILE A 52 -3.28 -3.67 7.75
N MET A 53 -3.98 -4.40 6.89
CA MET A 53 -5.44 -4.53 6.94
C MET A 53 -5.95 -5.60 7.91
N ASP A 54 -5.06 -6.32 8.59
CA ASP A 54 -5.37 -7.51 9.41
C ASP A 54 -6.02 -8.64 8.58
N GLU A 55 -5.64 -8.74 7.31
CA GLU A 55 -6.03 -9.83 6.41
C GLU A 55 -4.98 -10.95 6.49
N ASP A 56 -5.35 -12.17 6.07
CA ASP A 56 -4.45 -13.31 6.10
C ASP A 56 -3.26 -13.09 5.13
N PRO A 57 -2.02 -12.95 5.63
CA PRO A 57 -0.86 -12.76 4.78
C PRO A 57 -0.33 -14.07 4.20
N SER A 58 -0.83 -15.23 4.64
CA SER A 58 -0.27 -16.56 4.35
C SER A 58 -0.19 -16.84 2.85
N GLU A 59 -1.14 -16.33 2.07
CA GLU A 59 -1.17 -16.49 0.61
C GLU A 59 -0.06 -15.73 -0.12
N PHE A 60 0.55 -14.74 0.54
CA PHE A 60 1.57 -13.87 -0.06
C PHE A 60 2.99 -14.15 0.46
N ILE A 61 3.12 -14.96 1.51
CA ILE A 61 4.40 -15.36 2.09
C ILE A 61 4.97 -16.50 1.26
N THR A 62 6.24 -16.37 0.83
CA THR A 62 6.97 -17.46 0.19
C THR A 62 7.69 -18.29 1.26
N ASN A 63 7.76 -19.61 1.08
CA ASN A 63 8.38 -20.56 2.04
C ASN A 63 9.89 -20.36 2.29
N THR A 64 10.52 -19.38 1.64
CA THR A 64 11.97 -19.11 1.67
C THR A 64 12.34 -17.81 2.40
N HIS A 65 11.43 -17.24 3.20
CA HIS A 65 11.73 -16.03 3.95
C HIS A 65 12.58 -16.34 5.19
N ASN A 66 13.45 -15.39 5.55
CA ASN A 66 14.20 -15.44 6.81
C ASN A 66 13.29 -14.95 7.95
N ASP A 67 13.06 -15.79 8.96
CA ASP A 67 12.15 -15.51 10.08
C ASP A 67 12.50 -14.24 10.85
N TYR A 68 13.80 -14.00 11.07
CA TYR A 68 14.26 -12.80 11.76
C TYR A 68 13.92 -11.54 10.96
N VAL A 69 14.27 -11.53 9.66
CA VAL A 69 13.95 -10.39 8.77
C VAL A 69 12.44 -10.13 8.72
N PHE A 70 11.65 -11.20 8.63
CA PHE A 70 10.19 -11.07 8.62
C PHE A 70 9.64 -10.55 9.95
N SER A 71 10.20 -10.97 11.09
CA SER A 71 9.82 -10.46 12.41
C SER A 71 10.11 -8.97 12.58
N VAL A 72 11.24 -8.48 12.06
CA VAL A 72 11.60 -7.05 12.05
C VAL A 72 10.60 -6.27 11.20
N TYR A 73 10.30 -6.78 10.01
CA TYR A 73 9.30 -6.16 9.13
C TYR A 73 7.92 -6.08 9.78
N LYS A 74 7.47 -7.17 10.42
CA LYS A 74 6.21 -7.20 11.17
C LYS A 74 6.20 -6.16 12.30
N ALA A 75 7.30 -6.04 13.05
CA ALA A 75 7.40 -5.06 14.14
C ALA A 75 7.28 -3.60 13.63
N GLU A 76 7.83 -3.28 12.46
CA GLU A 76 7.65 -1.96 11.86
C GLU A 76 6.20 -1.69 11.43
N ILE A 77 5.50 -2.70 10.91
CA ILE A 77 4.06 -2.59 10.62
C ILE A 77 3.26 -2.41 11.90
N ASP A 78 3.58 -3.14 12.97
CA ASP A 78 2.89 -3.01 14.26
C ASP A 78 3.10 -1.62 14.87
N LYS A 79 4.28 -1.02 14.69
CA LYS A 79 4.53 0.39 15.07
C LYS A 79 3.66 1.38 14.27
N LEU A 80 3.45 1.13 12.97
CA LEU A 80 2.52 1.92 12.16
C LEU A 80 1.08 1.78 12.69
N LYS A 81 0.68 0.55 13.04
CA LYS A 81 -0.68 0.25 13.55
C LYS A 81 -0.95 0.82 14.93
N ALA A 82 0.09 0.96 15.76
CA ALA A 82 0.01 1.58 17.08
C ALA A 82 -0.17 3.12 17.04
N ASP A 83 -0.06 3.75 15.86
CA ASP A 83 -0.36 5.17 15.71
C ASP A 83 -1.85 5.44 15.94
N HIS A 84 -2.18 6.45 16.74
CA HIS A 84 -3.56 6.79 17.08
C HIS A 84 -4.38 7.20 15.84
N THR A 85 -3.70 7.68 14.80
CA THR A 85 -4.30 8.10 13.54
C THR A 85 -4.31 6.98 12.48
N PHE A 86 -3.80 5.79 12.80
CA PHE A 86 -3.72 4.65 11.89
C PHE A 86 -5.07 4.28 11.27
N GLN A 87 -6.17 4.42 12.01
CA GLN A 87 -7.52 4.15 11.50
C GLN A 87 -7.86 4.95 10.24
N ILE A 88 -7.32 6.16 10.09
CA ILE A 88 -7.50 6.98 8.88
C ILE A 88 -6.83 6.31 7.68
N LEU A 89 -5.60 5.81 7.85
CA LEU A 89 -4.88 5.08 6.81
C LEU A 89 -5.59 3.77 6.47
N LYS A 90 -6.06 3.02 7.49
CA LYS A 90 -6.80 1.77 7.28
C LYS A 90 -8.08 2.00 6.49
N GLN A 91 -8.84 3.05 6.79
CA GLN A 91 -10.04 3.43 6.03
C GLN A 91 -9.71 3.85 4.59
N PHE A 92 -8.63 4.61 4.40
CA PHE A 92 -8.16 4.98 3.07
C PHE A 92 -7.83 3.74 2.22
N LEU A 93 -7.08 2.79 2.78
CA LEU A 93 -6.75 1.54 2.10
C LEU A 93 -8.00 0.69 1.83
N ALA A 94 -8.96 0.64 2.76
CA ALA A 94 -10.22 -0.07 2.57
C ALA A 94 -11.06 0.50 1.42
N ARG A 95 -11.18 1.83 1.33
CA ARG A 95 -11.92 2.52 0.25
C ARG A 95 -11.29 2.28 -1.12
N ASN A 96 -9.97 2.17 -1.14
CA ASN A 96 -9.20 1.98 -2.37
C ASN A 96 -8.85 0.49 -2.61
N LYS A 97 -9.45 -0.46 -1.89
CA LYS A 97 -9.10 -1.89 -1.94
C LYS A 97 -9.36 -2.55 -3.30
N GLU A 98 -10.30 -2.00 -4.08
CA GLU A 98 -10.52 -2.46 -5.46
C GLU A 98 -9.29 -2.23 -6.35
N MET A 99 -8.47 -1.24 -6.01
CA MET A 99 -7.13 -1.10 -6.56
C MET A 99 -6.15 -2.01 -5.82
N SER A 100 -5.29 -2.69 -6.57
CA SER A 100 -4.20 -3.44 -5.96
C SER A 100 -3.36 -2.54 -5.05
N TYR A 101 -2.94 -3.05 -3.88
CA TYR A 101 -2.05 -2.32 -2.98
C TYR A 101 -0.78 -1.83 -3.68
N GLY A 102 -0.32 -2.53 -4.73
CA GLY A 102 0.79 -2.08 -5.56
C GLY A 102 0.54 -0.76 -6.30
N HIS A 103 -0.67 -0.52 -6.80
CA HIS A 103 -1.02 0.77 -7.41
C HIS A 103 -1.05 1.88 -6.37
N ILE A 104 -1.66 1.63 -5.21
CA ILE A 104 -1.70 2.59 -4.10
C ILE A 104 -0.28 2.99 -3.65
N CYS A 105 0.60 2.00 -3.46
CA CYS A 105 1.99 2.25 -3.06
C CYS A 105 2.75 3.07 -4.11
N LYS A 106 2.56 2.77 -5.40
CA LYS A 106 3.19 3.51 -6.49
C LYS A 106 2.70 4.96 -6.55
N LEU A 107 1.40 5.18 -6.38
CA LEU A 107 0.82 6.53 -6.28
C LEU A 107 1.36 7.29 -5.07
N ALA A 108 1.47 6.64 -3.91
CA ALA A 108 2.04 7.23 -2.70
C ALA A 108 3.51 7.64 -2.88
N LEU A 109 4.28 6.87 -3.66
CA LEU A 109 5.65 7.23 -4.06
C LEU A 109 5.73 8.33 -5.12
N GLY A 110 4.60 8.88 -5.57
CA GLY A 110 4.54 9.97 -6.55
C GLY A 110 4.50 9.53 -8.01
N ILE A 111 4.32 8.24 -8.30
CA ILE A 111 4.20 7.76 -9.68
C ILE A 111 2.88 8.27 -10.27
N HIS A 112 2.95 8.79 -11.50
CA HIS A 112 1.78 9.36 -12.14
C HIS A 112 0.74 8.29 -12.52
N PRO A 113 -0.57 8.50 -12.27
CA PRO A 113 -1.65 7.58 -12.62
C PRO A 113 -1.60 7.06 -14.06
N SER A 114 -1.24 7.92 -15.03
CA SER A 114 -1.17 7.55 -16.45
C SER A 114 -0.10 6.49 -16.77
N VAL A 115 0.90 6.31 -15.90
CA VAL A 115 1.93 5.26 -16.02
C VAL A 115 1.45 3.94 -15.40
N LEU A 116 0.44 4.00 -14.52
CA LEU A 116 -0.13 2.85 -13.82
C LEU A 116 -1.32 2.23 -14.55
N VAL A 117 -2.03 3.02 -15.36
CA VAL A 117 -2.94 2.48 -16.36
C VAL A 117 -2.05 1.68 -17.32
N GLY A 118 -2.15 0.36 -17.26
CA GLY A 118 -1.43 -0.53 -18.20
C GLY A 118 -1.77 -0.18 -19.65
N PRO A 119 -1.10 -0.78 -20.65
CA PRO A 119 -1.46 -0.56 -22.03
C PRO A 119 -2.96 -0.81 -22.19
N THR A 120 -3.71 0.23 -22.60
CA THR A 120 -5.10 0.09 -22.99
C THR A 120 -5.09 -0.91 -24.14
N PHE A 121 -5.60 -2.12 -23.93
CA PHE A 121 -5.93 -2.99 -25.05
C PHE A 121 -7.04 -2.27 -25.81
N VAL A 122 -6.65 -1.49 -26.82
CA VAL A 122 -7.54 -1.01 -27.87
C VAL A 122 -7.94 -2.28 -28.61
N ARG A 123 -9.16 -2.74 -28.38
CA ARG A 123 -9.76 -3.84 -29.13
C ARG A 123 -10.56 -3.26 -30.29
#